data_AF-A0A6N8V0N0-F1
#
_entry.id   AF-A0A6N8V0N0-F1
#
_cell.length_a   1.000
_cell.length_b   1.000
_cell.length_c   1.000
_cell.angle_alpha   90.00
_cell.angle_beta   90.00
_cell.angle_gamma   90.00
#
_symmetry.space_group_name_H-M   'P 1'
#
loop_
_entity.id
_entity.type
_entity.pdbx_description
1 polymer ?
#
loop_
_entity_poly.entity_id
_entity_poly.type
_entity_poly.pdbx_seq_one_letter_code
_entity_poly.pdbx_strand_id
1 'polypeptide(L)' 'MTDVVPVVDLFSGPGGLAEGFAAYRDARDQPRFRVLLSVEMEKSAYQTLRLRAFLRKFEPSDLPSEYH' A
#
# COMPACT_ATOMS: atom_id res chain seq x y z
N MET A 1 -16.12 0.25 17.74
CA MET A 1 -15.40 -0.30 16.57
C MET A 1 -14.73 0.87 15.89
N THR A 2 -13.41 0.85 15.78
CA THR A 2 -12.65 1.84 15.03
C THR A 2 -12.50 1.30 13.62
N ASP A 3 -13.52 1.53 12.79
CA ASP A 3 -13.53 1.00 11.42
C ASP A 3 -12.35 1.55 10.63
N VAL A 4 -11.70 0.67 9.90
CA VAL A 4 -10.60 1.00 9.00
C VAL A 4 -11.18 1.70 7.77
N VAL A 5 -10.61 2.84 7.39
CA VAL A 5 -11.05 3.60 6.22
C VAL A 5 -10.51 2.94 4.95
N PRO A 6 -11.37 2.45 4.05
CA PRO A 6 -10.92 1.91 2.77
C PRO A 6 -10.47 3.04 1.83
N VAL A 7 -9.36 2.83 1.13
CA VAL A 7 -8.79 3.80 0.19
C VAL A 7 -8.81 3.22 -1.22
N VAL A 8 -9.35 4.01 -2.16
CA VAL A 8 -9.22 3.79 -3.61
C VAL A 8 -8.45 4.97 -4.17
N ASP A 9 -7.27 4.70 -4.72
CA ASP A 9 -6.34 5.69 -5.24
C ASP A 9 -6.44 5.71 -6.78
N LEU A 10 -6.68 6.90 -7.35
CA LEU A 10 -6.83 7.11 -8.80
C LEU A 10 -5.71 8.04 -9.28
N PHE A 11 -5.16 7.74 -10.46
CA PHE A 11 -3.98 8.45 -11.00
C PHE A 11 -2.79 8.36 -10.04
N SER A 12 -2.59 7.15 -9.51
CA SER A 12 -1.75 6.91 -8.34
C SER A 12 -0.27 7.17 -8.59
N GLY A 13 0.16 7.33 -9.85
CA GLY A 13 1.56 7.40 -10.24
C GLY A 13 2.30 6.20 -9.63
N PRO A 14 3.48 6.37 -9.04
CA PRO A 14 4.19 5.27 -8.38
C PRO A 14 3.61 4.86 -7.01
N GLY A 15 2.52 5.49 -6.53
CA GLY A 15 1.77 5.09 -5.33
C GLY A 15 2.20 5.74 -4.02
N GLY A 16 2.86 6.90 -4.06
CA GLY A 16 3.35 7.56 -2.83
C GLY A 16 2.24 7.90 -1.83
N LEU A 17 1.08 8.34 -2.29
CA LEU A 17 -0.07 8.64 -1.44
C LEU A 17 -0.63 7.38 -0.76
N ALA A 18 -0.86 6.32 -1.53
CA ALA A 18 -1.29 5.02 -1.01
C ALA A 18 -0.32 4.46 0.06
N GLU A 19 0.99 4.59 -0.14
CA GLU A 19 1.98 4.19 0.89
C GLU A 19 1.87 5.04 2.15
N GLY A 20 1.67 6.35 2.02
CA GLY A 20 1.47 7.24 3.17
C GLY A 20 0.26 6.83 4.00
N PHE A 21 -0.86 6.49 3.35
CA PHE A 21 -2.04 5.96 4.04
C PHE A 21 -1.77 4.61 4.71
N ALA A 22 -1.12 3.68 4.02
CA ALA A 22 -0.82 2.35 4.56
C ALA A 22 0.16 2.39 5.75
N ALA A 23 1.08 3.37 5.76
CA ALA A 23 2.05 3.56 6.84
C ALA A 23 1.46 4.28 8.07
N TYR A 24 0.33 4.97 7.93
CA TYR A 24 -0.27 5.73 9.03
C TYR A 24 -0.81 4.79 10.12
N ARG A 25 -0.31 5.02 11.34
CA ARG A 25 -0.80 4.38 12.57
C ARG A 25 -1.31 5.45 13.53
N ASP A 26 -2.40 5.14 14.22
CA ASP A 26 -2.96 6.05 15.21
C ASP A 26 -2.17 6.05 16.54
N ALA A 27 -2.64 6.80 17.53
CA ALA A 27 -1.99 6.89 18.85
C ALA A 27 -1.93 5.55 19.62
N ARG A 28 -2.63 4.51 19.15
CA ARG A 28 -2.61 3.14 19.71
C ARG A 28 -1.86 2.17 18.80
N ASP A 29 -1.09 2.69 17.85
CA ASP A 29 -0.34 1.93 16.85
C ASP A 29 -1.22 1.09 15.89
N GLN A 30 -2.50 1.46 15.75
CA GLN A 30 -3.44 0.74 14.90
C GLN A 30 -3.47 1.32 13.49
N PRO A 31 -3.45 0.48 12.43
CA PRO A 31 -3.63 0.96 11.07
C PRO A 31 -5.04 1.51 10.91
N ARG A 32 -5.17 2.72 10.34
CA ARG A 32 -6.49 3.35 10.13
C ARG A 32 -6.94 3.39 8.68
N PHE A 33 -6.03 3.13 7.75
CA PHE A 33 -6.34 3.12 6.33
C PHE A 33 -5.96 1.79 5.71
N ARG A 34 -6.79 1.30 4.80
CA ARG A 34 -6.53 0.11 4.01
C ARG A 34 -6.70 0.43 2.54
N VAL A 35 -5.59 0.42 1.81
CA VAL A 35 -5.60 0.56 0.34
C VAL A 35 -6.23 -0.70 -0.26
N LEU A 36 -7.36 -0.52 -0.95
CA LEU A 36 -8.07 -1.59 -1.64
C LEU A 36 -7.67 -1.68 -3.12
N LEU A 37 -7.46 -0.54 -3.76
CA LEU A 37 -7.18 -0.43 -5.19
C LEU A 37 -6.36 0.83 -5.48
N SER A 38 -5.41 0.72 -6.41
CA SER A 38 -4.70 1.83 -7.03
C SER A 38 -4.79 1.69 -8.55
N VAL A 39 -5.07 2.78 -9.26
CA VAL A 39 -5.26 2.79 -10.72
C VAL A 39 -4.27 3.77 -11.36
N GLU A 40 -3.50 3.27 -12.33
CA GLU A 40 -2.51 4.04 -13.08
C GLU A 40 -2.41 3.53 -14.52
N MET A 41 -2.21 4.45 -15.46
CA MET A 41 -2.09 4.17 -16.90
C MET A 41 -0.63 4.04 -17.34
N GLU A 42 0.27 4.83 -16.76
CA GLU A 42 1.69 4.84 -17.12
C GLU A 42 2.33 3.52 -16.66
N LYS A 43 3.02 2.83 -17.58
CA LYS A 43 3.50 1.46 -17.38
C LYS A 43 4.58 1.35 -16.31
N SER A 44 5.50 2.31 -16.21
CA SER A 44 6.60 2.27 -15.24
C SER A 44 6.11 2.52 -13.80
N ALA A 45 5.17 3.43 -13.64
CA ALA A 45 4.45 3.72 -12.41
C ALA A 45 3.58 2.52 -12.00
N TYR A 46 2.86 1.93 -12.95
CA TYR A 46 2.09 0.70 -12.74
C TYR A 46 2.97 -0.47 -12.25
N GLN A 47 4.15 -0.66 -12.82
CA GLN A 47 5.10 -1.70 -12.36
C GLN A 47 5.49 -1.48 -10.90
N THR A 48 5.75 -0.22 -10.53
CA THR A 48 6.06 0.15 -9.14
C THR A 48 4.88 -0.14 -8.21
N LEU A 49 3.67 0.28 -8.59
CA LEU A 49 2.44 0.00 -7.85
C LEU A 49 2.20 -1.50 -7.66
N ARG A 50 2.40 -2.30 -8.72
CA ARG A 50 2.21 -3.76 -8.67
C ARG A 50 3.17 -4.41 -7.68
N LEU A 51 4.46 -4.04 -7.73
CA LEU A 51 5.45 -4.57 -6.79
C LEU A 51 5.10 -4.19 -5.35
N ARG A 52 4.78 -2.92 -5.08
CA ARG A 52 4.36 -2.46 -3.74
C ARG A 52 3.10 -3.16 -3.25
N ALA A 53 2.11 -3.34 -4.12
CA ALA A 53 0.89 -4.08 -3.79
C ALA A 53 1.15 -5.54 -3.43
N PHE A 54 2.12 -6.19 -4.08
CA PHE A 54 2.58 -7.53 -3.73
C PHE A 54 3.30 -7.54 -2.37
N LEU A 55 4.30 -6.67 -2.17
CA LEU A 55 5.09 -6.62 -0.95
C LEU A 55 4.25 -6.34 0.31
N ARG A 56 3.18 -5.54 0.19
CA ARG A 56 2.21 -5.29 1.28
C ARG A 56 1.44 -6.53 1.76
N LYS A 57 1.55 -7.67 1.08
CA LYS A 57 0.96 -8.94 1.52
C LYS A 57 1.82 -9.65 2.57
N PHE A 58 3.06 -9.20 2.75
CA PHE A 58 4.02 -9.77 3.67
C PHE A 58 4.29 -8.76 4.79
N GLU A 59 4.44 -9.26 6.00
CA GLU A 59 5.15 -8.48 7.02
C GLU A 59 6.62 -8.36 6.60
N PRO A 60 7.34 -7.28 6.98
CA PRO A 60 8.74 -7.12 6.61
C PRO A 60 9.65 -8.29 7.00
N SER A 61 9.28 -9.05 8.04
CA SER A 61 9.98 -10.25 8.50
C SER A 61 9.70 -11.50 7.66
N ASP A 62 8.66 -11.48 6.84
CA ASP A 62 8.07 -12.65 6.17
C ASP A 62 8.22 -12.58 4.65
N LEU A 63 9.09 -11.69 4.16
CA LEU A 63 9.41 -11.59 2.74
C LEU A 63 10.18 -12.85 2.28
N PRO A 64 9.86 -13.41 1.11
CA PRO A 64 10.64 -14.52 0.56
C PRO A 64 12.10 -14.09 0.34
N SER A 65 13.03 -15.01 0.57
CA SER A 65 14.48 -14.80 0.44
C SER A 65 14.93 -14.20 -0.90
N GLU A 66 14.16 -14.46 -1.95
CA GLU A 66 14.36 -13.98 -3.32
C GLU A 66 14.13 -12.47 -3.47
N TYR A 67 13.55 -11.81 -2.45
CA TYR A 67 13.23 -10.38 -2.41
C TYR A 67 13.99 -9.59 -1.32
N HIS A 68 15.05 -10.18 -0.73
CA HIS A 68 15.95 -9.52 0.21
C HIS A 68 17.10 -8.76 -0.48
#